data_AF-A0AAU7ZVB7-F1
#
_entry.id   AF-A0AAU7ZVB7-F1
#
_cell.length_a   1.000
_cell.length_b   1.000
_cell.length_c   1.000
_cell.angle_alpha   90.00
_cell.angle_beta   90.00
_cell.angle_gamma   90.00
#
_symmetry.space_group_name_H-M   'P 1'
#
loop_
_entity.id
_entity.type
_entity.pdbx_description
1 polymer ?
#
loop_
_entity_poly.entity_id
_entity_poly.type
_entity_poly.pdbx_seq_one_letter_code
_entity_poly.pdbx_strand_id
1 'polypeptide(L)'
;MKDIQDAERAREWDRAVLLEEETVRGGCNVPYRWDRLVNALLSAHRSAEALSVLQEMDARGFDLNLAVLGDEFPEIVKFMESKEFDASPLGLKIKPLENISDERRIKFQEALSRMPASEKPPDNYIAKGACPGEYCRYGNWTVTEDTDLVSSPGSSRVVGRARKGSCVFGLTGEVHLKPEPVVVLTAPEADGVLTADELPKNSIAFILDYTSEGYSHVYTRGKVVDVLTHLSYAKYCYHLSKDCWGETLFPSQEKKEQIWWVKVRLPNGIVGWTDKTNHFGGTDSCA
;
A
#
# COMPACT_ATOMS: atom_id res chain seq x y z
N MET A 1 -2.27 -2.72 -24.02
CA MET A 1 -2.81 -1.89 -22.90
C MET A 1 -3.80 -0.85 -23.39
N LYS A 2 -3.46 0.04 -24.33
CA LYS A 2 -4.40 1.06 -24.82
C LYS A 2 -5.72 0.47 -25.34
N ASP A 3 -5.65 -0.58 -26.17
CA ASP A 3 -6.85 -1.21 -26.74
C ASP A 3 -7.75 -1.86 -25.68
N ILE A 4 -7.16 -2.34 -24.58
CA ILE A 4 -7.93 -2.88 -23.46
C ILE A 4 -8.63 -1.76 -22.71
N GLN A 5 -7.91 -0.69 -22.35
CA GLN A 5 -8.49 0.48 -21.70
C GLN A 5 -9.59 1.12 -22.55
N ASP A 6 -9.43 1.12 -23.88
CA ASP A 6 -10.46 1.60 -24.81
C ASP A 6 -11.70 0.70 -24.77
N ALA A 7 -11.54 -0.64 -24.77
CA ALA A 7 -12.64 -1.59 -24.64
C ALA A 7 -13.35 -1.47 -23.28
N GLU A 8 -12.60 -1.38 -22.18
CA GLU A 8 -13.13 -1.18 -20.81
C GLU A 8 -13.93 0.13 -20.71
N ARG A 9 -13.38 1.24 -21.22
CA ARG A 9 -14.07 2.55 -21.27
C ARG A 9 -15.34 2.50 -22.12
N ALA A 10 -15.31 1.77 -23.23
CA ALA A 10 -16.47 1.56 -24.09
C ALA A 10 -17.46 0.52 -23.54
N ARG A 11 -17.14 -0.16 -22.43
CA ARG A 11 -17.90 -1.29 -21.85
C ARG A 11 -18.05 -2.46 -22.82
N GLU A 12 -17.09 -2.64 -23.72
CA GLU A 12 -16.98 -3.78 -24.64
C GLU A 12 -16.32 -4.97 -23.92
N TRP A 13 -16.96 -5.48 -22.86
CA TRP A 13 -16.32 -6.43 -21.95
C TRP A 13 -15.92 -7.76 -22.58
N ASP A 14 -16.66 -8.28 -23.56
CA ASP A 14 -16.26 -9.50 -24.28
C ASP A 14 -14.95 -9.30 -25.05
N ARG A 15 -14.77 -8.10 -25.65
CA ARG A 15 -13.52 -7.73 -26.31
C ARG A 15 -12.41 -7.53 -25.30
N ALA A 16 -12.68 -6.90 -24.16
CA ALA A 16 -11.70 -6.74 -23.08
C ALA A 16 -11.21 -8.11 -22.58
N VAL A 17 -12.12 -9.08 -22.36
CA VAL A 17 -11.75 -10.45 -21.96
C VAL A 17 -10.82 -11.10 -22.99
N LEU A 18 -11.15 -11.04 -24.29
CA LEU A 18 -10.29 -11.62 -25.33
C LEU A 18 -8.88 -11.02 -25.32
N LEU A 19 -8.78 -9.70 -25.15
CA LEU A 19 -7.50 -9.02 -25.07
C LEU A 19 -6.73 -9.39 -23.79
N GLU A 20 -7.40 -9.57 -22.65
CA GLU A 20 -6.76 -10.02 -21.41
C GLU A 20 -6.31 -11.47 -21.46
N GLU A 21 -7.06 -12.36 -22.13
CA GLU A 21 -6.58 -13.72 -22.38
C GLU A 21 -5.26 -13.72 -23.16
N GLU A 22 -5.12 -12.83 -24.14
CA GLU A 22 -3.85 -12.66 -24.87
C GLU A 22 -2.73 -12.14 -23.97
N THR A 23 -3.02 -11.22 -23.04
CA THR A 23 -2.01 -10.73 -22.08
C THR A 23 -1.53 -11.84 -21.16
N VAL A 24 -2.45 -12.67 -20.64
CA VAL A 24 -2.13 -13.83 -19.79
C VAL A 24 -1.31 -14.86 -20.57
N ARG A 25 -1.69 -15.19 -21.82
CA ARG A 25 -0.91 -16.10 -22.68
C ARG A 25 0.52 -15.58 -22.92
N GLY A 26 0.66 -14.27 -23.09
CA GLY A 26 1.96 -13.61 -23.25
C GLY A 26 2.79 -13.45 -21.97
N GLY A 27 2.32 -13.93 -20.81
CA GLY A 27 2.99 -13.77 -19.52
C GLY A 27 2.27 -14.49 -18.39
N CYS A 28 2.14 -15.81 -18.50
CA CYS A 28 1.31 -16.62 -17.59
C CYS A 28 1.86 -16.73 -16.16
N ASN A 29 3.09 -16.26 -15.91
CA ASN A 29 3.72 -16.19 -14.59
C ASN A 29 3.58 -14.81 -13.93
N VAL A 30 2.75 -13.91 -14.46
CA VAL A 30 2.56 -12.55 -13.93
C VAL A 30 1.16 -12.45 -13.29
N PRO A 31 1.03 -12.57 -11.95
CA PRO A 31 -0.26 -12.63 -11.25
C PRO A 31 -1.22 -11.49 -11.64
N TYR A 32 -0.69 -10.26 -11.71
CA TYR A 32 -1.45 -9.06 -12.10
C TYR A 32 -2.23 -9.20 -13.43
N ARG A 33 -1.71 -9.96 -14.42
CA ARG A 33 -2.43 -10.18 -15.68
C ARG A 33 -3.64 -11.08 -15.49
N TRP A 34 -3.54 -12.04 -14.58
CA TRP A 34 -4.65 -12.91 -14.22
C TRP A 34 -5.72 -12.13 -13.47
N ASP A 35 -5.35 -11.25 -12.54
CA ASP A 35 -6.29 -10.37 -11.84
C ASP A 35 -7.09 -9.52 -12.84
N ARG A 36 -6.43 -8.90 -13.82
CA ARG A 36 -7.10 -8.15 -14.89
C ARG A 36 -8.09 -9.00 -15.68
N LEU A 37 -7.72 -10.24 -16.02
CA LEU A 37 -8.61 -11.18 -16.70
C LEU A 37 -9.83 -11.53 -15.84
N VAL A 38 -9.65 -11.85 -14.56
CA VAL A 38 -10.76 -12.14 -13.62
C VAL A 38 -11.69 -10.93 -13.54
N ASN A 39 -11.15 -9.73 -13.36
CA ASN A 39 -11.96 -8.50 -13.28
C ASN A 39 -12.75 -8.24 -14.56
N ALA A 40 -12.15 -8.46 -15.74
CA ALA A 40 -12.84 -8.34 -17.03
C ALA A 40 -13.96 -9.39 -17.19
N LEU A 41 -13.71 -10.65 -16.79
CA LEU A 41 -14.71 -11.71 -16.81
C LEU A 41 -15.89 -11.39 -15.89
N LEU A 42 -15.63 -10.92 -14.67
CA LEU A 42 -16.68 -10.51 -13.74
C LEU A 42 -17.48 -9.30 -14.26
N SER A 43 -16.80 -8.33 -14.87
CA SER A 43 -17.44 -7.18 -15.53
C SER A 43 -18.31 -7.59 -16.72
N ALA A 44 -17.97 -8.70 -17.39
CA ALA A 44 -18.76 -9.34 -18.43
C ALA A 44 -19.86 -10.28 -17.90
N HIS A 45 -20.07 -10.36 -16.57
CA HIS A 45 -20.99 -11.29 -15.91
C HIS A 45 -20.68 -12.78 -16.16
N ARG A 46 -19.41 -13.13 -16.36
CA ARG A 46 -18.90 -14.49 -16.60
C ARG A 46 -18.28 -15.08 -15.32
N SER A 47 -19.06 -15.13 -14.23
CA SER A 47 -18.58 -15.51 -12.88
C SER A 47 -18.01 -16.93 -12.79
N ALA A 48 -18.61 -17.90 -13.48
CA ALA A 48 -18.10 -19.28 -13.50
C ALA A 48 -16.71 -19.40 -14.13
N GLU A 49 -16.43 -18.60 -15.17
CA GLU A 49 -15.12 -18.56 -15.82
C GLU A 49 -14.12 -17.80 -14.95
N ALA A 50 -14.53 -16.67 -14.36
CA ALA A 50 -13.72 -15.95 -13.38
C ALA A 50 -13.31 -16.85 -12.21
N LEU A 51 -14.22 -17.66 -11.68
CA LEU A 51 -13.93 -18.64 -10.64
C LEU A 51 -12.92 -19.70 -11.10
N SER A 52 -13.04 -20.18 -12.34
CA SER A 52 -12.09 -21.15 -12.90
C SER A 52 -10.68 -20.54 -13.02
N VAL A 53 -10.58 -19.27 -13.40
CA VAL A 53 -9.31 -18.54 -13.45
C VAL A 53 -8.74 -18.34 -12.05
N LEU A 54 -9.55 -17.97 -11.06
CA LEU A 54 -9.10 -17.85 -9.65
C LEU A 54 -8.61 -19.18 -9.08
N GLN A 55 -9.24 -20.30 -9.43
CA GLN A 55 -8.80 -21.64 -9.03
C GLN A 55 -7.44 -22.00 -9.66
N GLU A 56 -7.22 -21.65 -10.92
CA GLU A 56 -5.93 -21.82 -11.59
C GLU A 56 -4.84 -20.94 -10.97
N MET A 57 -5.18 -19.69 -10.59
CA MET A 57 -4.27 -18.80 -9.86
C MET A 57 -3.85 -19.42 -8.51
N ASP A 58 -4.80 -19.91 -7.71
CA ASP A 58 -4.51 -20.58 -6.44
C ASP A 58 -3.67 -21.86 -6.64
N ALA A 59 -3.95 -22.65 -7.68
CA ALA A 59 -3.17 -23.84 -8.02
C ALA A 59 -1.72 -23.51 -8.41
N ARG A 60 -1.47 -22.32 -8.94
CA ARG A 60 -0.13 -21.77 -9.25
C ARG A 60 0.58 -21.17 -8.04
N GLY A 61 -0.10 -21.08 -6.89
CA GLY A 61 0.42 -20.43 -5.68
C GLY A 61 0.41 -18.91 -5.76
N PHE A 62 -0.41 -18.31 -6.64
CA PHE A 62 -0.62 -16.87 -6.60
C PHE A 62 -1.46 -16.51 -5.38
N ASP A 63 -1.07 -15.42 -4.70
CA ASP A 63 -1.82 -14.93 -3.57
C ASP A 63 -3.07 -14.19 -4.05
N LEU A 64 -4.23 -14.52 -3.48
CA LEU A 64 -5.53 -13.92 -3.82
C LEU A 64 -5.85 -12.76 -2.88
N ASN A 65 -4.83 -11.96 -2.60
CA ASN A 65 -4.82 -11.01 -1.51
C ASN A 65 -5.70 -9.78 -1.84
N LEU A 66 -6.86 -9.72 -1.19
CA LEU A 66 -7.84 -8.65 -1.35
C LEU A 66 -7.30 -7.24 -1.08
N ALA A 67 -6.23 -7.10 -0.27
CA ALA A 67 -5.66 -5.79 0.03
C ALA A 67 -4.97 -5.14 -1.19
N VAL A 68 -4.43 -5.96 -2.09
CA VAL A 68 -3.85 -5.50 -3.38
C VAL A 68 -4.96 -5.31 -4.42
N LEU A 69 -5.99 -6.15 -4.37
CA LEU A 69 -7.09 -6.14 -5.34
C LEU A 69 -8.13 -5.02 -5.10
N GLY A 70 -8.23 -4.50 -3.88
CA GLY A 70 -9.31 -3.61 -3.44
C GLY A 70 -9.52 -2.35 -4.29
N ASP A 71 -8.43 -1.64 -4.60
CA ASP A 71 -8.51 -0.35 -5.30
C ASP A 71 -8.51 -0.50 -6.83
N GLU A 72 -7.81 -1.51 -7.36
CA GLU A 72 -7.66 -1.71 -8.82
C GLU A 72 -8.70 -2.67 -9.41
N PHE A 73 -9.21 -3.62 -8.62
CA PHE A 73 -10.09 -4.71 -9.08
C PHE A 73 -11.34 -4.89 -8.20
N PRO A 74 -12.21 -3.87 -8.12
CA PRO A 74 -13.37 -3.88 -7.22
C PRO A 74 -14.38 -5.00 -7.52
N GLU A 75 -14.46 -5.50 -8.75
CA GLU A 75 -15.39 -6.59 -9.08
C GLU A 75 -14.91 -7.93 -8.50
N ILE A 76 -13.60 -8.16 -8.41
CA ILE A 76 -13.05 -9.37 -7.78
C ILE A 76 -13.42 -9.37 -6.29
N VAL A 77 -13.25 -8.24 -5.62
CA VAL A 77 -13.57 -8.09 -4.19
C VAL A 77 -15.06 -8.39 -3.95
N LYS A 78 -15.95 -7.76 -4.73
CA LYS A 78 -17.41 -8.03 -4.64
C LYS A 78 -17.75 -9.48 -4.88
N PHE A 79 -17.07 -10.12 -5.84
CA PHE A 79 -17.29 -11.54 -6.13
C PHE A 79 -16.82 -12.43 -4.99
N MET A 80 -15.65 -12.18 -4.41
CA MET A 80 -15.13 -12.95 -3.28
C MET A 80 -15.98 -12.79 -2.01
N GLU A 81 -16.68 -11.67 -1.84
CA GLU A 81 -17.66 -11.45 -0.76
C GLU A 81 -19.05 -12.06 -1.06
N SER A 82 -19.24 -12.66 -2.23
CA SER A 82 -20.54 -13.19 -2.65
C SER A 82 -20.79 -14.61 -2.13
N LYS A 83 -22.07 -14.96 -1.98
CA LYS A 83 -22.49 -16.34 -1.67
C LYS A 83 -22.08 -17.36 -2.73
N GLU A 84 -21.94 -16.91 -3.98
CA GLU A 84 -21.50 -17.77 -5.08
C GLU A 84 -20.06 -18.22 -4.87
N PHE A 85 -19.17 -17.28 -4.51
CA PHE A 85 -17.80 -17.60 -4.18
C PHE A 85 -17.70 -18.44 -2.90
N ASP A 86 -18.42 -18.07 -1.84
CA ASP A 86 -18.44 -18.81 -0.56
C ASP A 86 -18.81 -20.30 -0.75
N ALA A 87 -19.73 -20.59 -1.67
CA ALA A 87 -20.18 -21.94 -1.98
C ALA A 87 -19.25 -22.70 -2.94
N SER A 88 -18.27 -22.04 -3.55
CA SER A 88 -17.33 -22.64 -4.49
C SER A 88 -16.27 -23.49 -3.77
N PRO A 89 -15.60 -24.43 -4.48
CA PRO A 89 -14.48 -25.18 -3.90
C PRO A 89 -13.34 -24.27 -3.37
N LEU A 90 -13.10 -23.13 -4.03
CA LEU A 90 -12.07 -22.19 -3.62
C LEU A 90 -12.49 -21.39 -2.38
N GLY A 91 -13.74 -20.91 -2.32
CA GLY A 91 -14.28 -20.24 -1.15
C GLY A 91 -14.28 -21.16 0.08
N LEU A 92 -14.69 -22.41 -0.08
CA LEU A 92 -14.62 -23.42 0.99
C LEU A 92 -13.19 -23.72 1.45
N LYS A 93 -12.20 -23.60 0.56
CA LYS A 93 -10.76 -23.73 0.90
C LYS A 93 -10.25 -22.51 1.67
N ILE A 94 -10.65 -21.30 1.26
CA ILE A 94 -10.19 -20.02 1.83
C ILE A 94 -10.84 -19.74 3.18
N LYS A 95 -12.12 -20.08 3.36
CA LYS A 95 -12.89 -19.71 4.57
C LYS A 95 -12.24 -20.16 5.89
N PRO A 96 -11.73 -21.38 6.02
CA PRO A 96 -11.00 -21.79 7.22
C PRO A 96 -9.73 -20.96 7.46
N LEU A 97 -9.03 -20.53 6.40
CA LEU A 97 -7.82 -19.70 6.52
C LEU A 97 -8.17 -18.29 7.03
N GLU A 98 -9.26 -17.70 6.54
CA GLU A 98 -9.79 -16.44 7.07
C GLU A 98 -10.12 -16.57 8.57
N ASN A 99 -10.82 -17.63 8.98
CA ASN A 99 -11.17 -17.85 10.38
C ASN A 99 -9.91 -17.97 11.27
N ILE A 100 -8.89 -18.71 10.82
CA ILE A 100 -7.61 -18.83 11.52
C ILE A 100 -6.92 -17.46 11.64
N SER A 101 -6.96 -16.67 10.57
CA SER A 101 -6.41 -15.31 10.56
C SER A 101 -7.16 -14.40 11.51
N ASP A 102 -8.50 -14.42 11.50
CA ASP A 102 -9.33 -13.61 12.38
C ASP A 102 -9.13 -13.97 13.86
N GLU A 103 -9.06 -15.25 14.21
CA GLU A 103 -8.70 -15.69 15.57
C GLU A 103 -7.33 -15.18 16.01
N ARG A 104 -6.33 -15.23 15.11
CA ARG A 104 -4.99 -14.71 15.36
C ARG A 104 -5.03 -13.20 15.57
N ARG A 105 -5.72 -12.47 14.69
CA ARG A 105 -5.85 -11.00 14.75
C ARG A 105 -6.51 -10.58 16.06
N ILE A 106 -7.59 -11.24 16.49
CA ILE A 106 -8.25 -10.99 17.79
C ILE A 106 -7.25 -11.16 18.94
N LYS A 107 -6.52 -12.28 18.97
CA LYS A 107 -5.50 -12.53 20.00
C LYS A 107 -4.43 -11.44 20.05
N PHE A 108 -3.94 -10.99 18.89
CA PHE A 108 -2.90 -9.98 18.82
C PHE A 108 -3.41 -8.55 19.04
N GLN A 109 -4.67 -8.25 18.71
CA GLN A 109 -5.34 -7.01 19.12
C GLN A 109 -5.43 -6.92 20.65
N GLU A 110 -5.78 -8.01 21.33
CA GLU A 110 -5.75 -8.06 22.80
C GLU A 110 -4.34 -7.85 23.35
N ALA A 111 -3.33 -8.50 22.78
CA ALA A 111 -1.93 -8.30 23.16
C ALA A 111 -1.49 -6.84 22.95
N LEU A 112 -1.85 -6.24 21.81
CA LEU A 112 -1.58 -4.83 21.51
C LEU A 112 -2.25 -3.89 22.53
N SER A 113 -3.48 -4.18 22.96
CA SER A 113 -4.20 -3.37 23.96
C SER A 113 -3.48 -3.36 25.32
N ARG A 114 -2.79 -4.44 25.67
CA ARG A 114 -2.06 -4.61 26.94
C ARG A 114 -0.59 -4.18 26.85
N MET A 115 -0.07 -3.96 25.65
CA MET A 115 1.32 -3.58 25.42
C MET A 115 1.62 -2.19 26.03
N PRO A 116 2.72 -2.05 26.79
CA PRO A 116 3.14 -0.78 27.38
C PRO A 116 3.37 0.32 26.32
N ALA A 117 3.08 1.56 26.67
CA ALA A 117 3.34 2.70 25.76
C ALA A 117 4.84 2.85 25.40
N SER A 118 5.74 2.41 26.28
CA SER A 118 7.19 2.40 26.01
C SER A 118 7.63 1.40 24.94
N GLU A 119 6.79 0.42 24.63
CA GLU A 119 7.03 -0.60 23.60
C GLU A 119 6.29 -0.29 22.29
N LYS A 120 5.56 0.83 22.24
CA LYS A 120 4.84 1.30 21.05
C LYS A 120 5.55 2.51 20.47
N PRO A 121 5.53 2.68 19.14
CA PRO A 121 5.85 3.98 18.56
C PRO A 121 4.77 5.01 18.97
N PRO A 122 5.08 6.31 18.93
CA PRO A 122 4.07 7.35 19.14
C PRO A 122 2.92 7.24 18.12
N ASP A 123 1.68 7.48 18.54
CA ASP A 123 0.50 7.48 17.67
C ASP A 123 0.58 8.50 16.52
N ASN A 124 1.39 9.54 16.68
CA ASN A 124 1.75 10.49 15.63
C ASN A 124 3.26 10.39 15.37
N TYR A 125 3.65 9.37 14.61
CA TYR A 125 5.04 9.19 14.21
C TYR A 125 5.42 10.24 13.16
N ILE A 126 6.61 10.80 13.29
CA ILE A 126 7.15 11.84 12.40
C ILE A 126 8.48 11.35 11.85
N ALA A 127 8.47 10.91 10.59
CA ALA A 127 9.67 10.57 9.84
C ALA A 127 10.33 11.87 9.35
N LYS A 128 11.42 12.30 10.00
CA LYS A 128 12.12 13.54 9.64
C LYS A 128 13.09 13.32 8.49
N GLY A 129 13.18 14.30 7.58
CA GLY A 129 14.04 14.19 6.41
C GLY A 129 13.51 13.25 5.33
N ALA A 130 12.29 12.75 5.49
CA ALA A 130 11.66 11.78 4.59
C ALA A 130 11.40 12.38 3.21
N CYS A 131 11.56 11.59 2.15
CA CYS A 131 11.29 11.98 0.75
C CYS A 131 10.54 10.79 0.10
N PRO A 132 9.22 10.67 0.31
CA PRO A 132 8.47 9.41 0.15
C PRO A 132 8.15 9.03 -1.31
N GLY A 133 8.93 9.49 -2.29
CA GLY A 133 8.74 9.19 -3.71
C GLY A 133 9.99 8.57 -4.34
N GLU A 134 9.79 7.75 -5.37
CA GLU A 134 10.91 7.27 -6.17
C GLU A 134 11.65 8.47 -6.77
N TYR A 135 12.98 8.47 -6.65
CA TYR A 135 13.84 9.58 -7.09
C TYR A 135 13.52 10.95 -6.46
N CYS A 136 12.86 10.95 -5.30
CA CYS A 136 12.51 12.18 -4.60
C CYS A 136 13.76 12.98 -4.22
N ARG A 137 13.78 14.28 -4.54
CA ARG A 137 14.90 15.18 -4.22
C ARG A 137 14.45 16.55 -3.78
N TYR A 138 15.08 17.04 -2.71
CA TYR A 138 14.99 18.43 -2.29
C TYR A 138 15.87 19.33 -3.17
N GLY A 139 15.38 20.54 -3.46
CA GLY A 139 16.10 21.50 -4.29
C GLY A 139 15.16 22.47 -4.98
N ASN A 140 15.48 22.82 -6.23
CA ASN A 140 14.65 23.74 -7.01
C ASN A 140 13.39 23.03 -7.51
N TRP A 141 12.23 23.49 -7.05
CA TRP A 141 10.93 23.02 -7.50
C TRP A 141 10.14 24.15 -8.14
N THR A 142 9.25 23.78 -9.06
CA THR A 142 8.34 24.70 -9.73
C THR A 142 6.96 24.61 -9.09
N VAL A 143 6.39 25.74 -8.70
CA VAL A 143 5.04 25.81 -8.15
C VAL A 143 4.03 25.69 -9.29
N THR A 144 3.23 24.64 -9.32
CA THR A 144 2.20 24.40 -10.35
C THR A 144 0.86 25.04 -9.98
N GLU A 145 0.62 25.29 -8.69
CA GLU A 145 -0.59 25.93 -8.15
C GLU A 145 -0.27 26.85 -6.96
N ASP A 146 -1.04 27.94 -6.80
CA ASP A 146 -0.90 28.85 -5.66
C ASP A 146 -1.04 28.07 -4.33
N THR A 147 -0.05 28.21 -3.45
CA THR A 147 0.06 27.36 -2.25
C THR A 147 0.40 28.20 -1.03
N ASP A 148 -0.45 28.11 0.00
CA ASP A 148 -0.17 28.71 1.30
C ASP A 148 0.92 27.92 2.04
N LEU A 149 1.81 28.67 2.68
CA LEU A 149 2.86 28.14 3.53
C LEU A 149 2.53 28.47 4.99
N VAL A 150 2.58 27.47 5.86
CA VAL A 150 2.29 27.61 7.28
C VAL A 150 3.56 27.57 8.14
N SER A 151 3.48 28.03 9.38
CA SER A 151 4.65 28.16 10.26
C SER A 151 5.31 26.83 10.64
N SER A 152 4.52 25.76 10.72
CA SER A 152 4.93 24.40 11.09
C SER A 152 3.88 23.40 10.59
N PRO A 153 4.22 22.11 10.45
CA PRO A 153 3.23 21.07 10.16
C PRO A 153 2.00 21.16 11.07
N GLY A 154 0.80 21.10 10.48
CA GLY A 154 -0.48 21.20 11.17
C GLY A 154 -0.88 22.59 11.69
N SER A 155 -0.04 23.62 11.51
CA SER A 155 -0.38 25.00 11.91
C SER A 155 -1.40 25.62 10.97
N SER A 156 -2.33 26.42 11.51
CA SER A 156 -3.24 27.28 10.73
C SER A 156 -2.64 28.64 10.38
N ARG A 157 -1.47 28.99 10.94
CA ARG A 157 -0.83 30.29 10.73
C ARG A 157 -0.06 30.31 9.41
N VAL A 158 -0.63 30.99 8.41
CA VAL A 158 0.03 31.28 7.13
C VAL A 158 1.18 32.28 7.34
N VAL A 159 2.36 31.95 6.84
CA VAL A 159 3.59 32.76 6.89
C VAL A 159 4.05 33.24 5.51
N GLY A 160 3.50 32.67 4.44
CA GLY A 160 3.79 33.07 3.07
C GLY A 160 2.87 32.37 2.07
N ARG A 161 2.96 32.76 0.80
CA ARG A 161 2.26 32.13 -0.31
C ARG A 161 3.21 31.94 -1.48
N ALA A 162 3.39 30.69 -1.91
CA ALA A 162 4.07 30.34 -3.14
C ALA A 162 3.10 30.57 -4.30
N ARG A 163 3.53 31.30 -5.33
CA ARG A 163 2.67 31.62 -6.48
C ARG A 163 2.91 30.64 -7.62
N LYS A 164 1.86 30.25 -8.32
CA LYS A 164 1.93 29.46 -9.55
C LYS A 164 2.95 30.06 -10.52
N GLY A 165 3.78 29.19 -11.10
CA GLY A 165 4.85 29.54 -12.04
C GLY A 165 6.12 30.08 -11.37
N SER A 166 6.14 30.29 -10.06
CA SER A 166 7.37 30.65 -9.34
C SER A 166 8.21 29.42 -8.99
N CYS A 167 9.49 29.64 -8.70
CA CYS A 167 10.36 28.62 -8.15
C CYS A 167 10.41 28.72 -6.63
N VAL A 168 10.51 27.58 -5.97
CA VAL A 168 10.82 27.47 -4.53
C VAL A 168 12.02 26.54 -4.35
N PHE A 169 12.66 26.65 -3.20
CA PHE A 169 13.70 25.71 -2.79
C PHE A 169 13.17 24.78 -1.70
N GLY A 170 12.93 23.51 -2.02
CA GLY A 170 12.65 22.46 -1.05
C GLY A 170 13.85 22.23 -0.14
N LEU A 171 13.63 22.33 1.18
CA LEU A 171 14.69 22.25 2.19
C LEU A 171 14.74 20.87 2.85
N THR A 172 13.59 20.34 3.23
CA THR A 172 13.42 19.03 3.89
C THR A 172 11.93 18.69 3.91
N GLY A 173 11.58 17.54 4.48
CA GLY A 173 10.21 17.13 4.69
C GLY A 173 10.06 16.20 5.88
N GLU A 174 8.80 16.04 6.27
CA GLU A 174 8.36 15.17 7.34
C GLU A 174 7.18 14.35 6.86
N VAL A 175 7.19 13.04 7.08
CA VAL A 175 5.98 12.21 6.92
C VAL A 175 5.35 12.02 8.29
N HIS A 176 4.11 12.50 8.43
CA HIS A 176 3.31 12.38 9.65
C HIS A 176 2.32 11.25 9.43
N LEU A 177 2.34 10.23 10.29
CA LEU A 177 1.49 9.06 10.16
C LEU A 177 1.11 8.46 11.50
N LYS A 178 0.04 7.66 11.48
CA LYS A 178 -0.30 6.76 12.58
C LYS A 178 0.30 5.38 12.27
N PRO A 179 1.20 4.85 13.11
CA PRO A 179 1.80 3.54 12.87
C PRO A 179 0.74 2.44 12.74
N GLU A 180 0.88 1.59 11.73
CA GLU A 180 -0.05 0.50 11.44
C GLU A 180 0.47 -0.80 12.07
N PRO A 181 -0.21 -1.36 13.09
CA PRO A 181 0.26 -2.56 13.74
C PRO A 181 -0.08 -3.82 12.91
N VAL A 182 0.90 -4.69 12.79
CA VAL A 182 0.82 -5.97 12.09
C VAL A 182 1.32 -7.10 13.00
N VAL A 183 0.75 -8.30 12.85
CA VAL A 183 1.33 -9.52 13.41
C VAL A 183 2.31 -10.14 12.41
N VAL A 184 3.52 -10.43 12.87
CA VAL A 184 4.55 -11.11 12.07
C VAL A 184 4.26 -12.60 12.01
N LEU A 185 4.04 -13.17 10.82
CA LEU A 185 3.72 -14.59 10.63
C LEU A 185 4.93 -15.43 10.22
N THR A 186 5.83 -14.80 9.47
CA THR A 186 7.12 -15.39 9.09
C THR A 186 8.16 -14.28 9.01
N ALA A 187 9.41 -14.64 9.27
CA ALA A 187 10.52 -13.83 8.77
C ALA A 187 10.66 -14.16 7.28
N PRO A 188 10.77 -13.20 6.36
CA PRO A 188 11.15 -13.49 4.99
C PRO A 188 12.56 -14.08 5.00
N GLU A 189 12.69 -15.31 4.52
CA GLU A 189 13.97 -15.99 4.49
C GLU A 189 14.82 -15.63 3.27
N ALA A 190 16.11 -15.45 3.54
CA ALA A 190 17.31 -15.64 2.70
C ALA A 190 17.64 -14.69 1.52
N ASP A 191 16.77 -13.77 1.10
CA ASP A 191 17.15 -12.69 0.15
C ASP A 191 17.55 -11.35 0.82
N GLY A 192 17.68 -11.34 2.15
CA GLY A 192 18.60 -10.42 2.84
C GLY A 192 18.02 -9.12 3.40
N VAL A 193 16.71 -9.04 3.66
CA VAL A 193 16.12 -7.80 4.21
C VAL A 193 15.44 -7.95 5.58
N LEU A 194 15.23 -9.18 6.07
CA LEU A 194 14.72 -9.39 7.43
C LEU A 194 15.36 -10.61 8.06
N THR A 195 16.12 -10.39 9.13
CA THR A 195 16.49 -11.51 10.00
C THR A 195 15.32 -11.82 10.95
N ALA A 196 15.16 -13.10 11.32
CA ALA A 196 14.20 -13.50 12.36
C ALA A 196 14.46 -12.78 13.71
N ASP A 197 15.68 -12.23 13.89
CA ASP A 197 16.06 -11.44 15.05
C ASP A 197 15.44 -10.03 15.04
N GLU A 198 15.23 -9.46 13.85
CA GLU A 198 14.65 -8.11 13.66
C GLU A 198 13.12 -8.13 13.66
N LEU A 199 12.51 -9.08 12.94
CA LEU A 199 11.08 -9.32 12.95
C LEU A 199 10.77 -10.76 13.40
N PRO A 200 10.66 -10.99 14.71
CA PRO A 200 10.36 -12.30 15.26
C PRO A 200 8.95 -12.73 14.87
N LYS A 201 8.81 -13.98 14.42
CA LYS A 201 7.52 -14.62 14.24
C LYS A 201 6.68 -14.54 15.52
N ASN A 202 5.36 -14.38 15.37
CA ASN A 202 4.39 -14.22 16.44
C ASN A 202 4.66 -12.99 17.34
N SER A 203 5.19 -11.91 16.77
CA SER A 203 5.33 -10.61 17.45
C SER A 203 4.50 -9.54 16.76
N ILE A 204 4.36 -8.39 17.41
CA ILE A 204 3.72 -7.21 16.82
C ILE A 204 4.83 -6.29 16.33
N ALA A 205 4.70 -5.86 15.08
CA ALA A 205 5.50 -4.80 14.48
C ALA A 205 4.58 -3.65 14.07
N PHE A 206 5.14 -2.45 13.88
CA PHE A 206 4.39 -1.29 13.44
C PHE A 206 4.99 -0.75 12.15
N ILE A 207 4.21 -0.75 11.09
CA ILE A 207 4.60 -0.14 9.81
C ILE A 207 4.56 1.37 9.97
N LEU A 208 5.63 2.04 9.54
CA LEU A 208 5.79 3.48 9.61
C LEU A 208 5.64 4.07 8.20
N ASP A 209 6.68 4.73 7.65
CA ASP A 209 6.68 5.39 6.35
C ASP A 209 7.36 4.55 5.26
N TYR A 210 6.88 4.71 4.03
CA TYR A 210 7.53 4.21 2.82
C TYR A 210 8.74 5.10 2.47
N THR A 211 9.90 4.49 2.26
CA THR A 211 11.15 5.21 2.00
C THR A 211 11.44 5.28 0.50
N SER A 212 11.55 4.13 -0.17
CA SER A 212 11.71 4.00 -1.64
C SER A 212 11.86 2.53 -2.04
N GLU A 213 11.68 2.19 -3.32
CA GLU A 213 12.07 0.89 -3.93
C GLU A 213 11.54 -0.35 -3.19
N GLY A 214 10.35 -0.23 -2.60
CA GLY A 214 9.74 -1.32 -1.85
C GLY A 214 10.09 -1.36 -0.37
N TYR A 215 10.92 -0.45 0.14
CA TYR A 215 11.30 -0.37 1.54
C TYR A 215 10.35 0.51 2.35
N SER A 216 10.09 0.11 3.60
CA SER A 216 9.48 0.97 4.60
C SER A 216 10.23 0.84 5.92
N HIS A 217 10.14 1.89 6.72
CA HIS A 217 10.54 1.82 8.11
C HIS A 217 9.53 1.00 8.91
N VAL A 218 10.02 0.11 9.77
CA VAL A 218 9.20 -0.70 10.69
C VAL A 218 9.72 -0.52 12.10
N TYR A 219 8.82 -0.22 13.04
CA TYR A 219 9.15 -0.20 14.46
C TYR A 219 8.91 -1.57 15.10
N THR A 220 9.93 -2.09 15.77
CA THR A 220 9.93 -3.39 16.45
C THR A 220 10.89 -3.35 17.62
N ARG A 221 10.48 -3.86 18.78
CA ARG A 221 11.34 -4.00 19.98
C ARG A 221 12.13 -2.74 20.36
N GLY A 222 11.51 -1.56 20.26
CA GLY A 222 12.16 -0.31 20.66
C GLY A 222 13.06 0.34 19.60
N LYS A 223 13.20 -0.24 18.41
CA LYS A 223 14.01 0.30 17.31
C LYS A 223 13.22 0.40 16.00
N VAL A 224 13.65 1.30 15.14
CA VAL A 224 13.23 1.38 13.74
C VAL A 224 14.22 0.58 12.90
N VAL A 225 13.71 -0.27 12.02
CA VAL A 225 14.48 -1.05 11.04
C VAL A 225 13.95 -0.78 9.64
N ASP A 226 14.82 -0.86 8.64
CA ASP A 226 14.44 -0.78 7.22
C ASP A 226 14.08 -2.17 6.70
N VAL A 227 12.95 -2.25 6.03
CA VAL A 227 12.38 -3.53 5.62
C VAL A 227 11.79 -3.42 4.23
N LEU A 228 12.06 -4.40 3.37
CA LEU A 228 11.36 -4.59 2.10
C LEU A 228 9.94 -5.06 2.42
N THR A 229 9.03 -4.13 2.62
CA THR A 229 7.65 -4.37 3.06
C THR A 229 6.59 -4.05 2.04
N HIS A 230 6.92 -3.29 1.00
CA HIS A 230 5.91 -2.76 0.10
C HIS A 230 5.12 -3.93 -0.49
N LEU A 231 3.80 -3.91 -0.26
CA LEU A 231 2.81 -4.90 -0.70
C LEU A 231 2.92 -6.29 -0.05
N SER A 232 3.77 -6.49 0.95
CA SER A 232 4.06 -7.84 1.49
C SER A 232 3.34 -8.18 2.80
N TYR A 233 2.28 -7.43 3.16
CA TYR A 233 1.44 -7.69 4.32
C TYR A 233 -0.01 -7.29 4.02
N ALA A 234 -1.00 -7.95 4.65
CA ALA A 234 -2.41 -7.71 4.33
C ALA A 234 -3.37 -8.12 5.44
N LYS A 235 -4.69 -7.99 5.21
CA LYS A 235 -5.70 -8.47 6.16
C LYS A 235 -5.61 -10.00 6.36
N TYR A 236 -5.45 -10.74 5.26
CA TYR A 236 -5.38 -12.20 5.25
C TYR A 236 -4.17 -12.64 4.43
N CYS A 237 -3.32 -13.49 5.02
CA CYS A 237 -2.26 -14.19 4.29
C CYS A 237 -2.67 -15.65 4.06
N TYR A 238 -3.20 -15.95 2.87
CA TYR A 238 -3.63 -17.32 2.53
C TYR A 238 -2.45 -18.25 2.31
N HIS A 239 -1.32 -17.70 1.83
CA HIS A 239 -0.06 -18.40 1.66
C HIS A 239 1.05 -17.62 2.36
N LEU A 240 1.69 -18.23 3.35
CA LEU A 240 2.84 -17.62 4.01
C LEU A 240 4.02 -17.61 3.03
N SER A 241 4.47 -16.42 2.67
CA SER A 241 5.60 -16.22 1.76
C SER A 241 6.28 -14.90 2.11
N LYS A 242 7.34 -14.56 1.36
CA LYS A 242 7.91 -13.21 1.42
C LYS A 242 6.94 -12.12 0.96
N ASP A 243 5.97 -12.49 0.12
CA ASP A 243 4.94 -11.60 -0.42
C ASP A 243 3.72 -11.48 0.51
N CYS A 244 3.65 -12.26 1.59
CA CYS A 244 2.70 -12.09 2.69
C CYS A 244 3.31 -12.54 4.03
N TRP A 245 4.15 -11.68 4.61
CA TRP A 245 4.91 -11.98 5.83
C TRP A 245 4.14 -11.63 7.12
N GLY A 246 3.12 -10.78 7.03
CA GLY A 246 2.39 -10.26 8.18
C GLY A 246 0.94 -9.94 7.89
N GLU A 247 0.12 -9.93 8.96
CA GLU A 247 -1.28 -9.58 8.89
C GLU A 247 -1.60 -8.27 9.61
N THR A 248 -2.45 -7.42 9.03
CA THR A 248 -2.89 -6.17 9.67
C THR A 248 -3.80 -6.47 10.85
N LEU A 249 -3.54 -5.81 11.98
CA LEU A 249 -4.38 -5.98 13.17
C LEU A 249 -5.67 -5.17 13.07
N PHE A 250 -5.71 -4.07 12.31
CA PHE A 250 -6.90 -3.24 12.14
C PHE A 250 -7.37 -3.22 10.68
N PRO A 251 -8.66 -2.96 10.42
CA PRO A 251 -9.16 -2.74 9.06
C PRO A 251 -8.43 -1.59 8.36
N SER A 252 -8.26 -1.68 7.04
CA SER A 252 -7.63 -0.62 6.22
C SER A 252 -8.33 0.73 6.36
N GLN A 253 -9.65 0.75 6.64
CA GLN A 253 -10.42 1.97 6.88
C GLN A 253 -9.98 2.74 8.15
N GLU A 254 -9.23 2.10 9.04
CA GLU A 254 -8.64 2.76 10.22
C GLU A 254 -7.22 3.32 9.94
N LYS A 255 -6.67 3.05 8.76
CA LYS A 255 -5.39 3.61 8.32
C LYS A 255 -5.60 5.09 8.04
N LYS A 256 -5.00 5.93 8.89
CA LYS A 256 -4.90 7.36 8.56
C LYS A 256 -3.91 7.52 7.42
N GLU A 257 -4.30 8.30 6.42
CA GLU A 257 -3.38 8.69 5.36
C GLU A 257 -2.12 9.33 5.95
N GLN A 258 -0.98 8.93 5.42
CA GLN A 258 0.29 9.58 5.71
C GLN A 258 0.29 10.97 5.08
N ILE A 259 0.68 11.99 5.84
CA ILE A 259 0.75 13.37 5.36
C ILE A 259 2.20 13.74 5.18
N TRP A 260 2.62 13.97 3.93
CA TRP A 260 3.94 14.48 3.62
C TRP A 260 3.94 16.00 3.70
N TRP A 261 4.59 16.53 4.73
CA TRP A 261 4.86 17.96 4.89
C TRP A 261 6.22 18.28 4.29
N VAL A 262 6.27 19.32 3.45
CA VAL A 262 7.52 19.83 2.90
C VAL A 262 7.82 21.22 3.42
N LYS A 263 9.07 21.44 3.81
CA LYS A 263 9.58 22.76 4.17
C LYS A 263 10.18 23.38 2.93
N VAL A 264 9.70 24.54 2.53
CA VAL A 264 10.19 25.25 1.35
C VAL A 264 10.61 26.67 1.69
N ARG A 265 11.53 27.21 0.88
CA ARG A 265 11.98 28.59 0.93
C ARG A 265 11.58 29.31 -0.36
N LEU A 266 10.88 30.42 -0.22
CA LEU A 266 10.53 31.33 -1.31
C LEU A 266 11.73 32.20 -1.73
N PRO A 267 11.74 32.77 -2.95
CA PRO A 267 12.81 33.67 -3.41
C PRO A 267 13.01 34.91 -2.52
N ASN A 268 11.95 35.39 -1.86
CA ASN A 268 12.01 36.51 -0.92
C ASN A 268 12.53 36.12 0.48
N GLY A 269 12.99 34.88 0.66
CA GLY A 269 13.56 34.38 1.93
C GLY A 269 12.54 33.84 2.93
N ILE A 270 11.24 33.94 2.67
CA ILE A 270 10.22 33.34 3.54
C ILE A 270 10.37 31.82 3.53
N VAL A 271 10.34 31.23 4.71
CA VAL A 271 10.39 29.78 4.91
C VAL A 271 9.10 29.33 5.59
N GLY A 272 8.48 28.29 5.06
CA GLY A 272 7.27 27.71 5.64
C GLY A 272 7.07 26.27 5.20
N TRP A 273 5.99 25.67 5.70
CA TRP A 273 5.63 24.27 5.48
C TRP A 273 4.33 24.17 4.69
N THR A 274 4.13 23.08 3.95
CA THR A 274 2.86 22.77 3.28
C THR A 274 2.71 21.26 3.12
N ASP A 275 1.47 20.79 3.13
CA ASP A 275 1.05 19.41 2.83
C ASP A 275 0.59 19.25 1.37
N LYS A 276 0.58 20.34 0.59
CA LYS A 276 0.14 20.35 -0.82
C LYS A 276 1.29 20.01 -1.76
N THR A 277 1.90 18.84 -1.55
CA THR A 277 3.11 18.41 -2.26
C THR A 277 2.88 18.20 -3.76
N ASN A 278 1.66 17.86 -4.15
CA ASN A 278 1.21 17.78 -5.54
C ASN A 278 1.17 19.15 -6.28
N HIS A 279 1.32 20.27 -5.56
CA HIS A 279 1.40 21.61 -6.16
C HIS A 279 2.84 21.98 -6.59
N PHE A 280 3.77 21.03 -6.53
CA PHE A 280 5.17 21.24 -6.88
C PHE A 280 5.60 20.23 -7.94
N GLY A 281 6.17 20.72 -9.03
CA GLY A 281 6.85 19.91 -10.04
C GLY A 281 8.36 19.86 -9.79
N GLY A 282 8.99 18.77 -10.23
CA GLY A 282 10.43 18.52 -10.03
C GLY A 282 10.75 17.93 -8.65
N THR A 283 9.74 17.49 -7.91
CA THR A 283 9.87 16.72 -6.67
C THR A 283 10.39 15.31 -6.94
N ASP A 284 10.06 14.76 -8.12
CA ASP A 284 10.39 13.44 -8.65
C ASP A 284 11.11 13.57 -10.01
N SER A 285 12.45 13.67 -10.00
CA SER A 285 13.23 13.76 -11.25
C SER A 285 14.26 12.65 -11.36
N CYS A 286 14.03 11.74 -12.31
CA CYS A 286 15.09 10.88 -12.86
C CYS A 286 16.06 11.79 -13.63
N ALA A 287 17.34 11.76 -13.24
CA ALA A 287 18.39 12.52 -13.92
C ALA A 287 18.69 11.96 -15.32
#